data_AF-A0A7C7RI56-F1
#
_entry.id   AF-A0A7C7RI56-F1
#
_cell.length_a   1.000
_cell.length_b   1.000
_cell.length_c   1.000
_cell.angle_alpha   90.00
_cell.angle_beta   90.00
_cell.angle_gamma   90.00
#
_symmetry.space_group_name_H-M   'P 1'
#
loop_
_entity.id
_entity.type
_entity.pdbx_description
1 polymer ?
#
loop_
_entity_poly.entity_id
_entity_poly.type
_entity_poly.pdbx_seq_one_letter_code
_entity_poly.pdbx_strand_id
1 'polypeptide(L)'
;ISLVPTGEEHFVAKISEILCEGCGICVGTCPLNAIDLKHVKQEQINTQIRALLSMKETSKPLVLAICCSECGHAAVDSSSVARINYPASVRVMTVPCTGIIQVHNMLEAFKAGAQGVMIIGCKEDGCQYDMGSQIAKRKVEFAKLILKDIGIEPERLEMFNMIFAEGRKFAETAREMVNKIEKLGPIKLYEI
;
A
#
# COMPACT_ATOMS: atom_id res chain seq x y z
N ILE A 1 -0.61 -14.88 -19.47
CA ILE A 1 0.69 -15.51 -19.16
C ILE A 1 0.73 -16.83 -19.90
N SER A 2 1.83 -17.16 -20.60
CA SER A 2 2.00 -18.46 -21.26
C SER A 2 3.19 -19.21 -20.65
N LEU A 3 3.18 -20.54 -20.74
CA LEU A 3 4.31 -21.37 -20.35
C LEU A 3 5.15 -21.66 -21.60
N VAL A 4 6.45 -21.42 -21.52
CA VAL A 4 7.41 -21.65 -22.61
C VAL A 4 8.42 -22.70 -22.13
N PRO A 5 8.65 -23.78 -22.89
CA PRO A 5 9.61 -24.81 -22.51
C PRO A 5 11.05 -24.27 -22.58
N THR A 6 11.87 -24.62 -21.58
CA THR A 6 13.32 -24.36 -21.55
C THR A 6 14.16 -25.64 -21.66
N GLY A 7 13.50 -26.81 -21.76
CA GLY A 7 14.07 -28.14 -21.91
C GLY A 7 12.96 -29.20 -22.02
N GLU A 8 13.29 -30.48 -21.85
CA GLU A 8 12.31 -31.58 -22.02
C GLU A 8 11.20 -31.58 -20.94
N GLU A 9 11.49 -31.13 -19.71
CA GLU A 9 10.52 -31.11 -18.60
C GLU A 9 10.42 -29.77 -17.84
N HIS A 10 11.11 -28.72 -18.30
CA HIS A 10 11.10 -27.42 -17.64
C HIS A 10 10.34 -26.38 -18.45
N PHE A 11 9.48 -25.62 -17.76
CA PHE A 11 8.72 -24.52 -18.32
C PHE A 11 8.95 -23.23 -17.53
N VAL A 12 9.00 -22.11 -18.23
CA VAL A 12 9.05 -20.78 -17.63
C VAL A 12 7.81 -19.98 -18.02
N ALA A 13 7.29 -19.21 -17.07
CA ALA A 13 6.21 -18.29 -17.33
C ALA A 13 6.73 -17.11 -18.17
N LYS A 14 6.17 -16.92 -19.37
CA LYS A 14 6.42 -15.76 -20.22
C LYS A 14 5.21 -14.83 -20.17
N ILE A 15 5.48 -13.56 -19.85
CA ILE A 15 4.48 -12.50 -19.87
C ILE A 15 4.51 -11.86 -21.26
N SER A 16 3.34 -11.70 -21.87
CA SER A 16 3.21 -10.90 -23.09
C SER A 16 3.25 -9.43 -22.70
N GLU A 17 4.23 -8.68 -23.18
CA GLU A 17 4.35 -7.26 -22.86
C GLU A 17 3.16 -6.44 -23.39
N ILE A 18 2.56 -6.88 -24.50
CA ILE A 18 1.43 -6.20 -25.15
C ILE A 18 0.12 -6.37 -24.37
N LEU A 19 -0.08 -7.55 -23.75
CA LEU A 19 -1.30 -7.84 -22.99
C LEU A 19 -1.16 -7.52 -21.50
N CYS A 20 0.04 -7.16 -21.04
CA CYS A 20 0.29 -6.84 -19.64
C CYS A 20 -0.28 -5.46 -19.31
N GLU A 21 -1.23 -5.38 -18.39
CA GLU A 21 -1.80 -4.11 -17.93
C GLU A 21 -0.90 -3.36 -16.93
N GLY A 22 0.19 -3.98 -16.47
CA GLY A 22 1.15 -3.33 -15.57
C GLY A 22 0.67 -3.16 -14.12
N CYS A 23 -0.43 -3.80 -13.73
CA CYS A 23 -1.02 -3.66 -12.39
C CYS A 23 -0.13 -4.20 -11.25
N GLY A 24 0.74 -5.17 -11.53
CA GLY A 24 1.67 -5.73 -10.56
C GLY A 24 1.07 -6.73 -9.57
N ILE A 25 -0.17 -7.19 -9.75
CA ILE A 25 -0.79 -8.19 -8.86
C ILE A 25 0.05 -9.47 -8.78
N CYS A 26 0.59 -9.95 -9.91
CA CYS A 26 1.47 -11.13 -9.93
C CYS A 26 2.77 -10.91 -9.14
N VAL A 27 3.39 -9.74 -9.28
CA VAL A 27 4.59 -9.32 -8.53
C VAL A 27 4.29 -9.28 -7.04
N GLY A 28 3.17 -8.65 -6.64
CA GLY A 28 2.77 -8.58 -5.23
C GLY A 28 2.36 -9.91 -4.63
N THR A 29 1.96 -10.88 -5.44
CA THR A 29 1.53 -12.21 -4.95
C THR A 29 2.68 -13.19 -4.86
N CYS A 30 3.74 -13.02 -5.66
CA CYS A 30 4.90 -13.89 -5.65
C CYS A 30 5.70 -13.72 -4.34
N PRO A 31 5.72 -14.73 -3.43
CA PRO A 31 6.46 -14.61 -2.19
C PRO A 31 7.98 -14.66 -2.39
N LEU A 32 8.43 -15.14 -3.55
CA LEU A 32 9.84 -15.27 -3.91
C LEU A 32 10.39 -14.04 -4.64
N ASN A 33 9.56 -13.02 -4.93
CA ASN A 33 9.92 -11.89 -5.79
C ASN A 33 10.54 -12.34 -7.13
N ALA A 34 10.08 -13.46 -7.68
CA ALA A 34 10.62 -14.04 -8.92
C ALA A 34 10.20 -13.27 -10.18
N ILE A 35 9.25 -12.33 -10.06
CA ILE A 35 8.73 -11.52 -11.15
C ILE A 35 8.80 -10.06 -10.71
N ASP A 36 9.29 -9.19 -11.58
CA ASP A 36 9.33 -7.74 -11.38
C ASP A 36 8.59 -6.99 -12.49
N LEU A 37 8.06 -5.81 -12.17
CA LEU A 37 7.66 -4.83 -13.17
C LEU A 37 8.86 -3.96 -13.55
N LYS A 38 8.96 -3.59 -14.84
CA LYS A 38 10.08 -2.77 -15.36
C LYS A 38 10.25 -1.43 -14.63
N HIS A 39 9.16 -0.79 -14.21
CA HIS A 39 9.18 0.57 -13.64
C HIS A 39 8.80 0.66 -12.17
N VAL A 40 8.35 -0.45 -11.56
CA VAL A 40 7.92 -0.51 -10.16
C VAL A 40 8.40 -1.81 -9.54
N LYS A 41 9.67 -1.85 -9.16
CA LYS A 41 10.27 -2.96 -8.43
C LYS A 41 9.98 -2.87 -6.94
N GLN A 42 9.97 -4.02 -6.25
CA GLN A 42 9.75 -4.07 -4.80
C GLN A 42 10.81 -3.24 -4.02
N GLU A 43 12.06 -3.28 -4.46
CA GLU A 43 13.13 -2.46 -3.88
C GLU A 43 12.87 -0.94 -4.03
N GLN A 44 12.30 -0.52 -5.17
CA GLN A 44 11.95 0.88 -5.39
C GLN A 44 10.80 1.31 -4.47
N ILE A 45 9.81 0.44 -4.25
CA ILE A 45 8.72 0.69 -3.28
C ILE A 45 9.32 0.88 -1.88
N ASN A 46 10.17 -0.03 -1.42
CA ASN A 46 10.77 0.07 -0.08
C ASN A 46 11.68 1.30 0.06
N THR A 47 12.39 1.68 -0.99
CA THR A 47 13.20 2.91 -1.01
C THR A 47 12.34 4.16 -0.91
N GLN A 48 11.21 4.22 -1.62
CA GLN A 48 10.24 5.31 -1.50
C GLN A 48 9.65 5.40 -0.09
N ILE A 49 9.28 4.26 0.50
CA ILE A 49 8.79 4.19 1.89
C ILE A 49 9.81 4.82 2.85
N ARG A 50 11.07 4.36 2.81
CA ARG A 50 12.13 4.91 3.68
C ARG A 50 12.37 6.40 3.43
N ALA A 51 12.37 6.83 2.17
CA ALA A 51 12.57 8.23 1.83
C ALA A 51 11.44 9.12 2.39
N LEU A 52 10.17 8.73 2.19
CA LEU A 52 9.00 9.46 2.68
C LEU A 52 8.93 9.56 4.21
N LEU A 53 9.50 8.58 4.92
CA LEU A 53 9.48 8.51 6.38
C LEU A 53 10.78 8.99 7.06
N SER A 54 11.78 9.36 6.26
CA SER A 54 13.08 9.85 6.77
C SER A 54 12.97 11.21 7.47
N MET A 55 11.99 12.04 7.09
CA MET A 55 11.77 13.37 7.66
C MET A 55 10.74 13.30 8.79
N LYS A 56 11.22 13.46 10.03
CA LYS A 56 10.41 13.33 11.26
C LYS A 56 9.90 14.66 11.84
N GLU A 57 10.12 15.78 11.17
CA GLU A 57 9.72 17.11 11.65
C GLU A 57 8.21 17.36 11.45
N THR A 58 7.37 16.63 12.19
CA THR A 58 5.92 16.85 12.22
C THR A 58 5.43 16.87 13.67
N SER A 59 4.49 17.78 13.96
CA SER A 59 3.85 17.87 15.28
C SER A 59 2.87 16.73 15.58
N LYS A 60 2.49 15.98 14.56
CA LYS A 60 1.56 14.84 14.61
C LYS A 60 2.27 13.55 14.18
N PRO A 61 1.78 12.36 14.60
CA PRO A 61 2.36 11.08 14.18
C PRO A 61 2.34 10.92 12.67
N LEU A 62 3.43 10.40 12.11
CA LEU A 62 3.57 10.14 10.68
C LEU A 62 2.68 8.97 10.26
N VAL A 63 1.85 9.20 9.24
CA VAL A 63 1.00 8.18 8.63
C VAL A 63 1.38 8.05 7.16
N LEU A 64 1.66 6.84 6.70
CA LEU A 64 1.91 6.56 5.29
C LEU A 64 0.62 6.08 4.62
N ALA A 65 0.14 6.80 3.61
CA ALA A 65 -0.96 6.35 2.76
C ALA A 65 -0.41 5.83 1.42
N ILE A 66 -0.58 4.53 1.17
CA ILE A 66 -0.21 3.87 -0.08
C ILE A 66 -1.45 3.74 -0.95
N CYS A 67 -1.49 4.48 -2.06
CA CYS A 67 -2.65 4.62 -2.91
C CYS A 67 -2.46 3.88 -4.25
N CYS A 68 -3.49 3.18 -4.75
CA CYS A 68 -3.51 2.80 -6.16
C CYS A 68 -3.59 4.04 -7.07
N SER A 69 -3.08 3.95 -8.30
CA SER A 69 -3.11 5.06 -9.27
C SER A 69 -4.53 5.47 -9.63
N GLU A 70 -5.42 4.49 -9.77
CA GLU A 70 -6.76 4.71 -10.34
C GLU A 70 -7.71 5.45 -9.39
N CYS A 71 -8.10 4.81 -8.29
CA CYS A 71 -9.08 5.41 -7.38
C CYS A 71 -8.43 6.12 -6.20
N GLY A 72 -7.36 5.56 -5.64
CA GLY A 72 -6.75 6.09 -4.43
C GLY A 72 -6.08 7.44 -4.68
N HIS A 73 -5.17 7.49 -5.65
CA HIS A 73 -4.44 8.72 -5.97
C HIS A 73 -5.38 9.79 -6.54
N ALA A 74 -6.31 9.41 -7.42
CA ALA A 74 -7.34 10.34 -7.92
C ALA A 74 -8.22 10.91 -6.80
N ALA A 75 -8.53 10.15 -5.75
CA ALA A 75 -9.24 10.69 -4.58
C ALA A 75 -8.37 11.71 -3.81
N VAL A 76 -7.06 11.50 -3.70
CA VAL A 76 -6.14 12.51 -3.14
C VAL A 76 -6.18 13.80 -3.97
N ASP A 77 -6.12 13.67 -5.29
CA ASP A 77 -6.18 14.81 -6.21
C ASP A 77 -7.53 15.54 -6.12
N SER A 78 -8.63 14.78 -6.07
CA SER A 78 -9.98 15.29 -5.86
C SER A 78 -10.09 16.09 -4.56
N SER A 79 -9.46 15.62 -3.47
CA SER A 79 -9.43 16.35 -2.20
C SER A 79 -8.70 17.69 -2.34
N SER A 80 -7.62 17.71 -3.10
CA SER A 80 -6.79 18.90 -3.34
C SER A 80 -7.53 19.93 -4.20
N VAL A 81 -8.17 19.49 -5.29
CA VAL A 81 -9.01 20.33 -6.17
C VAL A 81 -10.16 20.94 -5.40
N ALA A 82 -10.81 20.15 -4.54
CA ALA A 82 -11.89 20.61 -3.67
C ALA A 82 -11.40 21.45 -2.47
N ARG A 83 -10.08 21.68 -2.33
CA ARG A 83 -9.45 22.42 -1.22
C ARG A 83 -9.79 21.85 0.15
N ILE A 84 -9.90 20.53 0.22
CA ILE A 84 -10.21 19.80 1.46
C ILE A 84 -8.90 19.44 2.13
N ASN A 85 -8.60 20.12 3.23
CA ASN A 85 -7.39 19.88 4.00
C ASN A 85 -7.47 18.57 4.81
N TYR A 86 -6.35 17.86 4.87
CA TYR A 86 -6.09 16.74 5.78
C TYR A 86 -4.74 16.96 6.49
N PRO A 87 -4.43 16.23 7.57
CA PRO A 87 -3.23 16.50 8.37
C PRO A 87 -1.95 16.36 7.56
N ALA A 88 -1.05 17.33 7.68
CA ALA A 88 0.24 17.35 6.98
C ALA A 88 1.23 16.28 7.47
N SER A 89 0.87 15.42 8.43
CA SER A 89 1.65 14.24 8.81
C SER A 89 1.31 13.00 7.97
N VAL A 90 0.31 13.08 7.10
CA VAL A 90 -0.02 12.04 6.12
C VAL A 90 0.89 12.20 4.90
N ARG A 91 1.66 11.16 4.59
CA ARG A 91 2.52 11.08 3.40
C ARG A 91 1.87 10.15 2.39
N VAL A 92 1.66 10.62 1.17
CA VAL A 92 1.03 9.84 0.10
C VAL A 92 2.11 9.24 -0.79
N MET A 93 2.01 7.93 -1.04
CA MET A 93 2.80 7.20 -2.02
C MET A 93 1.85 6.53 -3.00
N THR A 94 2.18 6.57 -4.30
CA THR A 94 1.34 5.97 -5.33
C THR A 94 1.99 4.71 -5.89
N VAL A 95 1.18 3.67 -6.09
CA VAL A 95 1.54 2.45 -6.80
C VAL A 95 0.51 2.15 -7.89
N PRO A 96 0.82 1.37 -8.94
CA PRO A 96 -0.15 1.08 -10.01
C PRO A 96 -1.44 0.45 -9.46
N CYS A 97 -1.31 -0.54 -8.60
CA CYS A 97 -2.43 -1.17 -7.91
C CYS A 97 -2.00 -1.52 -6.49
N THR A 98 -2.91 -1.43 -5.52
CA THR A 98 -2.63 -1.92 -4.16
C THR A 98 -2.31 -3.43 -4.13
N GLY A 99 -2.73 -4.18 -5.14
CA GLY A 99 -2.39 -5.60 -5.29
C GLY A 99 -0.88 -5.89 -5.43
N ILE A 100 -0.07 -4.91 -5.87
CA ILE A 100 1.40 -5.04 -5.92
C ILE A 100 2.05 -5.00 -4.53
N ILE A 101 1.35 -4.42 -3.55
CA ILE A 101 1.85 -4.30 -2.19
C ILE A 101 1.90 -5.69 -1.56
N GLN A 102 3.06 -6.00 -1.00
CA GLN A 102 3.32 -7.18 -0.22
C GLN A 102 3.25 -6.85 1.27
N VAL A 103 3.05 -7.87 2.09
CA VAL A 103 3.05 -7.76 3.56
C VAL A 103 4.36 -7.12 4.04
N HIS A 104 5.50 -7.49 3.42
CA HIS A 104 6.80 -6.93 3.79
C HIS A 104 6.87 -5.42 3.59
N ASN A 105 6.20 -4.83 2.59
CA ASN A 105 6.21 -3.38 2.40
C ASN A 105 5.49 -2.67 3.56
N MET A 106 4.39 -3.27 4.05
CA MET A 106 3.64 -2.73 5.19
C MET A 106 4.49 -2.76 6.47
N LEU A 107 5.19 -3.87 6.71
CA LEU A 107 6.11 -4.02 7.84
C LEU A 107 7.32 -3.07 7.72
N GLU A 108 7.89 -2.92 6.53
CA GLU A 108 8.98 -1.98 6.26
C GLU A 108 8.56 -0.54 6.54
N ALA A 109 7.30 -0.16 6.29
CA ALA A 109 6.80 1.17 6.64
C ALA A 109 6.83 1.42 8.15
N PHE A 110 6.43 0.45 8.98
CA PHE A 110 6.53 0.55 10.43
C PHE A 110 8.00 0.61 10.88
N LYS A 111 8.86 -0.25 10.33
CA LYS A 111 10.30 -0.23 10.59
C LYS A 111 10.95 1.12 10.23
N ALA A 112 10.50 1.74 9.15
CA ALA A 112 10.95 3.05 8.70
C ALA A 112 10.40 4.22 9.54
N GLY A 113 9.51 3.96 10.50
CA GLY A 113 9.04 4.92 11.49
C GLY A 113 7.59 5.39 11.32
N ALA A 114 6.82 4.80 10.40
CA ALA A 114 5.39 5.08 10.33
C ALA A 114 4.70 4.70 11.64
N GLN A 115 3.83 5.58 12.14
CA GLN A 115 3.00 5.33 13.31
C GLN A 115 1.62 4.78 12.94
N GLY A 116 1.25 4.93 11.67
CA GLY A 116 0.12 4.27 11.03
C GLY A 116 0.33 4.13 9.52
N VAL A 117 -0.31 3.14 8.92
CA VAL A 117 -0.24 2.84 7.49
C VAL A 117 -1.66 2.68 6.95
N MET A 118 -1.96 3.36 5.86
CA MET A 118 -3.23 3.28 5.15
C MET A 118 -3.00 2.67 3.78
N ILE A 119 -3.76 1.65 3.42
CA ILE A 119 -3.81 1.10 2.06
C ILE A 119 -5.07 1.61 1.39
N ILE A 120 -4.93 2.42 0.34
CA ILE A 120 -6.06 3.07 -0.33
C ILE A 120 -6.28 2.43 -1.70
N GLY A 121 -7.31 1.60 -1.80
CA GLY A 121 -7.66 0.87 -3.02
C GLY A 121 -8.98 1.31 -3.65
N CYS A 122 -9.24 0.84 -4.87
CA CYS A 122 -10.57 0.90 -5.49
C CYS A 122 -11.58 0.13 -4.63
N LYS A 123 -12.88 0.43 -4.77
CA LYS A 123 -13.94 -0.46 -4.26
C LYS A 123 -13.75 -1.89 -4.78
N GLU A 124 -14.05 -2.88 -3.94
CA GLU A 124 -13.83 -4.29 -4.28
C GLU A 124 -14.68 -4.74 -5.48
N ASP A 125 -15.89 -4.22 -5.61
CA ASP A 125 -16.79 -4.46 -6.74
C ASP A 125 -16.49 -3.57 -7.97
N GLY A 126 -15.47 -2.71 -7.89
CA GLY A 126 -15.08 -1.76 -8.93
C GLY A 126 -13.56 -1.61 -9.07
N CYS A 127 -12.81 -2.70 -8.87
CA CYS A 127 -11.37 -2.69 -9.06
C CYS A 127 -11.02 -2.65 -10.55
N GLN A 128 -10.16 -1.72 -10.96
CA GLN A 128 -9.74 -1.58 -12.37
C GLN A 128 -9.07 -2.85 -12.92
N TYR A 129 -8.36 -3.59 -12.06
CA TYR A 129 -7.60 -4.79 -12.41
C TYR A 129 -8.20 -6.05 -11.78
N ASP A 130 -9.54 -6.07 -11.69
CA ASP A 130 -10.41 -7.14 -11.18
C ASP A 130 -10.24 -7.50 -9.69
N MET A 131 -9.08 -8.06 -9.32
CA MET A 131 -8.84 -8.68 -8.01
C MET A 131 -7.84 -7.93 -7.13
N GLY A 132 -7.29 -6.81 -7.61
CA GLY A 132 -6.19 -6.11 -6.93
C GLY A 132 -6.55 -5.67 -5.51
N SER A 133 -7.71 -5.05 -5.33
CA SER A 133 -8.19 -4.57 -4.03
C SER A 133 -8.49 -5.72 -3.06
N GLN A 134 -9.09 -6.80 -3.54
CA GLN A 134 -9.46 -7.96 -2.73
C GLN A 134 -8.21 -8.72 -2.26
N ILE A 135 -7.21 -8.87 -3.13
CA ILE A 135 -5.92 -9.47 -2.78
C ILE A 135 -5.20 -8.59 -1.75
N ALA A 136 -5.16 -7.27 -1.96
CA ALA A 136 -4.55 -6.34 -1.00
C ALA A 136 -5.23 -6.41 0.37
N LYS A 137 -6.56 -6.49 0.42
CA LYS A 137 -7.32 -6.63 1.66
C LYS A 137 -6.93 -7.88 2.45
N ARG A 138 -6.82 -9.03 1.78
CA ARG A 138 -6.35 -10.28 2.42
C ARG A 138 -4.93 -10.13 2.99
N LYS A 139 -4.04 -9.44 2.29
CA LYS A 139 -2.68 -9.16 2.77
C LYS A 139 -2.67 -8.21 3.96
N VAL A 140 -3.53 -7.20 3.98
CA VAL A 140 -3.69 -6.27 5.12
C VAL A 140 -4.16 -7.03 6.35
N GLU A 141 -5.18 -7.88 6.22
CA GLU A 141 -5.67 -8.69 7.34
C GLU A 141 -4.61 -9.67 7.85
N PHE A 142 -3.83 -10.28 6.96
CA PHE A 142 -2.70 -11.12 7.37
C PHE A 142 -1.59 -10.31 8.05
N ALA A 143 -1.26 -9.12 7.54
CA ALA A 143 -0.26 -8.24 8.15
C ALA A 143 -0.70 -7.77 9.54
N LYS A 144 -1.99 -7.49 9.75
CA LYS A 144 -2.57 -7.15 11.07
C LYS A 144 -2.34 -8.25 12.10
N LEU A 145 -2.42 -9.53 11.71
CA LEU A 145 -2.09 -10.66 12.60
C LEU A 145 -0.62 -10.63 13.00
N ILE A 146 0.28 -10.43 12.04
CA ILE A 146 1.72 -10.32 12.32
C ILE A 146 2.01 -9.14 13.25
N LEU A 147 1.41 -7.97 12.99
CA LEU A 147 1.56 -6.78 13.84
C LEU A 147 1.18 -7.08 15.29
N LYS A 148 0.04 -7.76 15.49
CA LYS A 148 -0.42 -8.19 16.82
C LYS A 148 0.62 -9.07 17.51
N ASP A 149 1.16 -10.05 16.80
CA ASP A 149 2.12 -11.01 17.35
C ASP A 149 3.45 -10.36 17.75
N ILE A 150 3.84 -9.28 17.06
CA ILE A 150 5.04 -8.48 17.40
C ILE A 150 4.74 -7.31 18.36
N GLY A 151 3.53 -7.24 18.92
CA GLY A 151 3.14 -6.25 19.91
C GLY A 151 2.82 -4.85 19.36
N ILE A 152 2.55 -4.73 18.07
CA ILE A 152 2.06 -3.50 17.43
C ILE A 152 0.53 -3.59 17.29
N GLU A 153 -0.18 -2.55 17.70
CA GLU A 153 -1.65 -2.51 17.62
C GLU A 153 -2.12 -2.64 16.17
N PRO A 154 -2.93 -3.67 15.82
CA PRO A 154 -3.39 -3.92 14.45
C PRO A 154 -4.14 -2.74 13.83
N GLU A 155 -4.77 -1.92 14.65
CA GLU A 155 -5.53 -0.74 14.24
C GLU A 155 -4.66 0.36 13.62
N ARG A 156 -3.33 0.23 13.71
CA ARG A 156 -2.36 1.10 13.03
C ARG A 156 -2.23 0.83 11.54
N LEU A 157 -2.70 -0.32 11.06
CA LEU A 157 -2.75 -0.66 9.64
C LEU A 157 -4.22 -0.79 9.21
N GLU A 158 -4.65 -0.06 8.19
CA GLU A 158 -6.04 -0.18 7.72
C GLU A 158 -6.13 -0.05 6.20
N MET A 159 -7.04 -0.81 5.61
CA MET A 159 -7.39 -0.66 4.19
C MET A 159 -8.68 0.15 4.06
N PHE A 160 -8.64 1.17 3.20
CA PHE A 160 -9.82 1.95 2.83
C PHE A 160 -10.08 1.79 1.34
N ASN A 161 -11.35 1.59 1.00
CA ASN A 161 -11.79 1.45 -0.38
C ASN A 161 -12.62 2.66 -0.79
N MET A 162 -12.28 3.26 -1.92
CA MET A 162 -12.95 4.44 -2.44
C MET A 162 -13.00 4.45 -3.97
N ILE A 163 -13.78 5.38 -4.53
CA ILE A 163 -13.77 5.69 -5.97
C ILE A 163 -12.99 6.99 -6.22
N PHE A 164 -12.58 7.22 -7.47
CA PHE A 164 -11.76 8.36 -7.89
C PHE A 164 -12.27 9.74 -7.45
N ALA A 165 -13.59 9.93 -7.30
CA ALA A 165 -14.21 11.21 -6.93
C ALA A 165 -14.43 11.39 -5.41
N GLU A 166 -14.04 10.43 -4.58
CA GLU A 166 -14.31 10.45 -3.13
C GLU A 166 -13.24 11.23 -2.33
N GLY A 167 -12.81 12.40 -2.81
CA GLY A 167 -11.75 13.19 -2.15
C GLY A 167 -12.09 13.65 -0.73
N ARG A 168 -13.37 13.93 -0.44
CA ARG A 168 -13.82 14.22 0.93
C ARG A 168 -13.57 13.04 1.87
N LYS A 169 -13.93 11.83 1.42
CA LYS A 169 -13.76 10.59 2.19
C LYS A 169 -12.27 10.26 2.41
N PHE A 170 -11.42 10.51 1.41
CA PHE A 170 -9.97 10.42 1.61
C PHE A 170 -9.51 11.32 2.77
N ALA A 171 -9.89 12.60 2.74
CA ALA A 171 -9.48 13.54 3.79
C ALA A 171 -10.06 13.19 5.17
N GLU A 172 -11.28 12.67 5.24
CA GLU A 172 -11.92 12.19 6.46
C GLU A 172 -11.18 10.98 7.04
N THR A 173 -10.98 9.92 6.23
CA THR A 173 -10.25 8.71 6.66
C THR A 173 -8.81 9.03 7.07
N ALA A 174 -8.15 9.97 6.40
CA ALA A 174 -6.83 10.47 6.78
C ALA A 174 -6.83 11.13 8.17
N ARG A 175 -7.82 11.99 8.47
CA ARG A 175 -7.99 12.59 9.81
C ARG A 175 -8.31 11.52 10.86
N GLU A 176 -9.20 10.59 10.54
CA GLU A 176 -9.59 9.51 11.43
C GLU A 176 -8.39 8.64 11.80
N MET A 177 -7.58 8.25 10.81
CA MET A 177 -6.36 7.48 11.04
C MET A 177 -5.40 8.25 11.96
N VAL A 178 -5.08 9.51 11.65
CA VAL A 178 -4.17 10.31 12.48
C VAL A 178 -4.69 10.44 13.92
N ASN A 179 -5.97 10.74 14.10
CA ASN A 179 -6.58 10.85 15.43
C ASN A 179 -6.56 9.51 16.19
N LYS A 180 -6.74 8.39 15.49
CA LYS A 180 -6.64 7.05 16.06
C LYS A 180 -5.21 6.79 16.54
N ILE A 181 -4.21 7.07 15.71
CA ILE A 181 -2.80 6.90 16.06
C ILE A 181 -2.38 7.79 17.24
N GLU A 182 -2.85 9.04 17.29
CA GLU A 182 -2.60 9.94 18.42
C GLU A 182 -3.12 9.36 19.74
N LYS A 183 -4.30 8.71 19.74
CA LYS A 183 -4.86 8.07 20.93
C LYS A 183 -4.11 6.81 21.35
N LEU A 184 -3.62 6.02 20.39
CA LEU A 184 -2.79 4.85 20.67
C LEU A 184 -1.41 5.24 21.19
N GLY A 185 -0.95 6.46 20.90
CA GLY A 185 0.37 6.94 21.28
C GLY A 185 1.49 6.32 20.42
N PRO A 186 2.76 6.59 20.77
CA PRO A 186 3.90 6.11 20.01
C PRO A 186 4.04 4.59 20.06
N ILE A 187 4.40 3.98 18.93
CA ILE A 187 4.78 2.56 18.88
C ILE A 187 5.99 2.33 19.78
N LYS A 188 5.88 1.33 20.66
CA LYS A 188 7.00 0.83 21.46
C LYS A 188 7.54 -0.41 20.76
N LEU A 189 8.50 -0.24 19.87
CA LEU A 189 9.24 -1.39 19.34
C LEU A 189 10.10 -1.94 20.48
N TYR A 190 10.00 -3.25 20.76
CA TYR A 190 10.96 -3.90 21.63
C TYR A 190 12.33 -3.77 20.97
N GLU A 191 13.26 -3.08 21.64
CA GLU A 191 14.68 -3.23 21.32
C GLU A 191 15.04 -4.67 21.69
N ILE A 192 15.21 -5.52 20.67
CA ILE A 192 15.77 -6.86 20.81
C ILE A 192 17.28 -6.76 20.79
#